data_AF-A0AAX0WYP6-F1
#
_entry.id   AF-A0AAX0WYP6-F1
#
_cell.length_a   1.000
_cell.length_b   1.000
_cell.length_c   1.000
_cell.angle_alpha   90.00
_cell.angle_beta   90.00
_cell.angle_gamma   90.00
#
_symmetry.space_group_name_H-M   'P 1'
#
loop_
_entity.id
_entity.type
_entity.pdbx_description
1 polymer ?
#
loop_
_entity_poly.entity_id
_entity_poly.type
_entity_poly.pdbx_seq_one_letter_code
_entity_poly.pdbx_strand_id
1 'polypeptide(L)'
;MDPKQNNEPGSKVSIIFGKLSSYQLHDILDSHGATKKETKAVFLIRDNSAGIMTVSYYSQEHEMVKHIRLGLTHEGWKIVPKPPKEPAFTDTLEVKTKYMQDKATFDEEMQSFLNTAKMLFEQSVTPEQIKTLSFELQKNEFNLHGLIRPSRAQASQERHYVDYVGDLFVAEDIPGLVNTHKAR
;
A
#
# COMPACT_ATOMS: atom_id res chain seq x y z
N MET A 1 -44.59 -19.86 -14.33
CA MET A 1 -44.17 -18.48 -14.01
C MET A 1 -42.91 -18.60 -13.18
N ASP A 2 -41.77 -18.44 -13.83
CA ASP A 2 -40.47 -18.53 -13.18
C ASP A 2 -40.20 -17.25 -12.36
N PRO A 3 -39.66 -17.36 -11.14
CA PRO A 3 -39.31 -16.19 -10.37
C PRO A 3 -38.07 -15.56 -11.00
N LYS A 4 -38.21 -14.30 -11.44
CA LYS A 4 -37.09 -13.45 -11.84
C LYS A 4 -36.14 -13.34 -10.65
N GLN A 5 -34.99 -14.01 -10.74
CA GLN A 5 -33.82 -13.69 -9.94
C GLN A 5 -33.39 -12.27 -10.32
N ASN A 6 -33.76 -11.30 -9.49
CA ASN A 6 -33.11 -9.99 -9.49
C ASN A 6 -31.67 -10.21 -9.01
N ASN A 7 -30.77 -10.42 -9.96
CA ASN A 7 -29.34 -10.33 -9.73
C ASN A 7 -29.04 -8.87 -9.36
N GLU A 8 -29.07 -8.55 -8.07
CA GLU A 8 -28.37 -7.37 -7.56
C GLU A 8 -26.91 -7.44 -8.05
N PRO A 9 -26.35 -6.36 -8.60
CA PRO A 9 -24.92 -6.34 -8.93
C PRO A 9 -24.18 -6.56 -7.61
N GLY A 10 -23.55 -7.73 -7.47
CA GLY A 10 -22.83 -8.13 -6.25
C GLY A 10 -21.96 -6.97 -5.79
N SER A 11 -22.31 -6.38 -4.63
CA SER A 11 -21.64 -5.19 -4.12
C SER A 11 -20.16 -5.49 -3.97
N LYS A 12 -19.37 -4.92 -4.87
CA LYS A 12 -17.93 -5.08 -4.90
C LYS A 12 -17.37 -4.36 -3.68
N VAL A 13 -16.71 -5.10 -2.80
CA VAL A 13 -16.06 -4.56 -1.60
C VAL A 13 -14.66 -4.11 -2.00
N SER A 14 -14.30 -2.88 -1.63
CA SER A 14 -12.94 -2.35 -1.86
C SER A 14 -11.88 -3.24 -1.21
N ILE A 15 -10.71 -3.39 -1.82
CA ILE A 15 -9.56 -4.07 -1.22
C ILE A 15 -8.86 -3.25 -0.14
N ILE A 16 -9.25 -1.98 0.03
CA ILE A 16 -8.64 -1.06 0.99
C ILE A 16 -9.37 -1.16 2.32
N PHE A 17 -8.67 -1.54 3.37
CA PHE A 17 -9.17 -1.47 4.75
C PHE A 17 -9.36 -0.02 5.18
N GLY A 18 -10.38 0.23 6.00
CA GLY A 18 -10.49 1.47 6.77
C GLY A 18 -9.46 1.52 7.91
N LYS A 19 -9.74 2.37 8.91
CA LYS A 19 -8.88 2.48 10.09
C LYS A 19 -8.90 1.18 10.90
N LEU A 20 -7.71 0.64 11.18
CA LEU A 20 -7.50 -0.52 12.03
C LEU A 20 -6.63 -0.13 13.23
N SER A 21 -6.96 -0.66 14.41
CA SER A 21 -6.03 -0.64 15.54
C SER A 21 -4.83 -1.57 15.27
N SER A 22 -3.72 -1.33 15.95
CA SER A 22 -2.54 -2.20 15.85
C SER A 22 -2.87 -3.65 16.23
N TYR A 23 -3.72 -3.86 17.24
CA TYR A 23 -4.17 -5.19 17.67
C TYR A 23 -4.93 -5.91 16.54
N GLN A 24 -5.93 -5.25 15.93
CA GLN A 24 -6.66 -5.82 14.80
C GLN A 24 -5.74 -6.13 13.61
N LEU A 25 -4.77 -5.25 13.33
CA LEU A 25 -3.81 -5.47 12.25
C LEU A 25 -2.96 -6.73 12.50
N HIS A 26 -2.44 -6.89 13.72
CA HIS A 26 -1.68 -8.08 14.09
C HIS A 26 -2.52 -9.35 13.98
N ASP A 27 -3.73 -9.36 14.54
CA ASP A 27 -4.64 -10.51 14.47
C ASP A 27 -4.99 -10.90 13.02
N ILE A 28 -5.24 -9.92 12.16
CA ILE A 28 -5.54 -10.17 10.74
C ILE A 28 -4.32 -10.80 10.04
N LEU A 29 -3.12 -10.26 10.23
CA LEU A 29 -1.92 -10.81 9.60
C LEU A 29 -1.59 -12.22 10.13
N ASP A 30 -1.70 -12.45 11.44
CA ASP A 30 -1.38 -13.75 12.04
C ASP A 30 -2.41 -14.83 11.66
N SER A 31 -3.71 -14.50 11.65
CA SER A 31 -4.77 -15.43 11.20
C SER A 31 -4.63 -15.87 9.74
N HIS A 32 -3.94 -15.08 8.91
CA HIS A 32 -3.61 -15.43 7.51
C HIS A 32 -2.23 -16.11 7.36
N GLY A 33 -1.56 -16.39 8.48
CA GLY A 33 -0.29 -17.09 8.56
C GLY A 33 0.91 -16.25 8.12
N ALA A 34 0.85 -14.91 8.22
CA ALA A 34 1.94 -14.03 7.80
C ALA A 34 3.25 -14.33 8.56
N THR A 35 3.16 -14.75 9.82
CA THR A 35 4.28 -15.16 10.67
C THR A 35 4.97 -16.45 10.22
N LYS A 36 4.31 -17.25 9.38
CA LYS A 36 4.79 -18.57 8.90
C LYS A 36 5.14 -18.58 7.41
N LYS A 37 4.99 -17.44 6.73
CA LYS A 37 5.24 -17.27 5.29
C LYS A 37 6.36 -16.27 5.06
N GLU A 38 6.92 -16.28 3.86
CA GLU A 38 7.97 -15.34 3.47
C GLU A 38 7.54 -13.87 3.64
N THR A 39 8.51 -12.99 3.87
CA THR A 39 8.29 -11.54 3.98
C THR A 39 7.53 -11.03 2.75
N LYS A 40 6.47 -10.24 2.97
CA LYS A 40 5.55 -9.70 1.93
C LYS A 40 4.68 -10.74 1.19
N ALA A 41 4.75 -12.03 1.54
CA ALA A 41 3.86 -13.04 0.97
C ALA A 41 2.41 -12.93 1.44
N VAL A 42 2.18 -12.24 2.57
CA VAL A 42 0.85 -11.88 3.08
C VAL A 42 0.89 -10.42 3.51
N PHE A 43 -0.08 -9.64 3.03
CA PHE A 43 -0.15 -8.22 3.33
C PHE A 43 -1.58 -7.70 3.24
N LEU A 44 -1.81 -6.51 3.78
CA LEU A 44 -3.04 -5.77 3.60
C LEU A 44 -2.76 -4.30 3.30
N ILE A 45 -3.72 -3.64 2.65
CA ILE A 45 -3.66 -2.22 2.33
C ILE A 45 -4.71 -1.51 3.15
N ARG A 46 -4.33 -0.46 3.87
CA ARG A 46 -5.22 0.31 4.75
C ARG A 46 -5.09 1.79 4.48
N ASP A 47 -6.22 2.47 4.60
CA ASP A 47 -6.36 3.91 4.45
C ASP A 47 -5.68 4.64 5.63
N ASN A 48 -4.89 5.68 5.31
CA ASN A 48 -4.30 6.61 6.27
C ASN A 48 -4.85 8.05 6.11
N SER A 49 -5.86 8.22 5.25
CA SER A 49 -6.51 9.46 4.85
C SER A 49 -5.66 10.36 3.95
N ALA A 50 -6.32 11.30 3.25
CA ALA A 50 -5.69 12.37 2.46
C ALA A 50 -4.71 11.90 1.37
N GLY A 51 -5.09 10.86 0.61
CA GLY A 51 -4.27 10.39 -0.52
C GLY A 51 -3.05 9.59 -0.12
N ILE A 52 -2.96 9.17 1.14
CA ILE A 52 -1.93 8.26 1.65
C ILE A 52 -2.57 6.95 2.09
N MET A 53 -2.00 5.83 1.64
CA MET A 53 -2.33 4.49 2.13
C MET A 53 -1.10 3.82 2.74
N THR A 54 -1.34 2.84 3.59
CA THR A 54 -0.28 2.01 4.17
C THR A 54 -0.46 0.55 3.77
N VAL A 55 0.59 -0.02 3.21
CA VAL A 55 0.74 -1.46 2.99
C VAL A 55 1.40 -2.05 4.23
N SER A 56 0.73 -2.95 4.92
CA SER A 56 1.22 -3.58 6.15
C SER A 56 1.46 -5.07 5.93
N TYR A 57 2.61 -5.56 6.38
CA TYR A 57 3.04 -6.95 6.20
C TYR A 57 3.92 -7.38 7.36
N TYR A 58 4.10 -8.69 7.54
CA TYR A 58 5.05 -9.23 8.51
C TYR A 58 6.44 -9.39 7.86
N SER A 59 7.48 -8.86 8.52
CA SER A 59 8.87 -9.03 8.11
C SER A 59 9.49 -10.15 8.95
N GLN A 60 9.90 -11.23 8.29
CA GLN A 60 10.56 -12.37 8.93
C GLN A 60 11.93 -11.96 9.51
N GLU A 61 12.70 -11.15 8.78
CA GLU A 61 14.02 -10.66 9.20
C GLU A 61 13.97 -9.88 10.52
N HIS A 62 12.92 -9.07 10.71
CA HIS A 62 12.79 -8.20 11.88
C HIS A 62 11.81 -8.75 12.92
N GLU A 63 11.22 -9.93 12.67
CA GLU A 63 10.19 -10.57 13.49
C GLU A 63 9.02 -9.66 13.89
N MET A 64 8.65 -8.71 13.03
CA MET A 64 7.62 -7.71 13.34
C MET A 64 6.86 -7.23 12.11
N VAL A 65 5.69 -6.62 12.37
CA VAL A 65 4.93 -5.93 11.33
C VAL A 65 5.70 -4.69 10.86
N LYS A 66 5.83 -4.55 9.55
CA LYS A 66 6.41 -3.40 8.87
C LYS A 66 5.36 -2.74 7.98
N HIS A 67 5.65 -1.50 7.61
CA HIS A 67 4.75 -0.65 6.85
C HIS A 67 5.50 0.03 5.70
N ILE A 68 4.85 0.08 4.54
CA ILE A 68 5.23 0.97 3.44
C ILE A 68 4.07 1.93 3.24
N ARG A 69 4.36 3.24 3.20
CA ARG A 69 3.37 4.25 2.86
C ARG A 69 3.45 4.53 1.38
N LEU A 70 2.29 4.55 0.72
CA LEU A 70 2.15 4.99 -0.65
C LEU A 70 1.31 6.26 -0.65
N GLY A 71 1.68 7.22 -1.48
CA GLY A 71 0.89 8.42 -1.72
C GLY A 71 0.61 8.63 -3.19
N LEU A 72 -0.50 9.31 -3.45
CA LEU A 72 -0.95 9.60 -4.79
C LEU A 72 -0.14 10.76 -5.40
N THR A 73 0.37 10.57 -6.61
CA THR A 73 1.04 11.61 -7.40
C THR A 73 0.40 11.69 -8.79
N HIS A 74 0.85 12.63 -9.62
CA HIS A 74 0.41 12.71 -11.02
C HIS A 74 0.72 11.44 -11.83
N GLU A 75 1.67 10.62 -11.37
CA GLU A 75 2.03 9.33 -11.97
C GLU A 75 1.31 8.14 -11.30
N GLY A 76 0.36 8.40 -10.40
CA GLY A 76 -0.33 7.38 -9.63
C GLY A 76 0.31 7.10 -8.26
N TRP A 77 0.14 5.90 -7.73
CA TRP A 77 0.65 5.55 -6.39
C TRP A 77 2.16 5.36 -6.37
N LYS A 78 2.84 6.06 -5.47
CA LYS A 78 4.30 5.99 -5.27
C LYS A 78 4.66 5.85 -3.79
N ILE A 79 5.82 5.28 -3.51
CA ILE A 79 6.36 5.23 -2.13
C ILE A 79 6.54 6.65 -1.61
N VAL A 80 6.03 6.91 -0.41
CA VAL A 80 6.26 8.15 0.31
C VAL A 80 7.76 8.31 0.57
N PRO A 81 8.38 9.47 0.25
CA PRO A 81 9.80 9.70 0.49
C PRO A 81 10.21 9.37 1.93
N LYS A 82 11.42 8.81 2.10
CA LYS A 82 11.97 8.52 3.43
C LYS A 82 12.88 9.67 3.87
N PRO A 83 12.81 10.07 5.15
CA PRO A 83 13.72 11.09 5.66
C PRO A 83 15.18 10.62 5.55
N PRO A 84 16.14 11.56 5.43
CA PRO A 84 17.55 11.21 5.51
C PRO A 84 17.85 10.54 6.85
N LYS A 85 18.83 9.62 6.85
CA LYS A 85 19.24 8.92 8.07
C LYS A 85 19.78 9.93 9.08
N GLU A 86 19.27 9.88 10.31
CA GLU A 86 19.78 10.71 11.39
C GLU A 86 21.26 10.42 11.64
N PRO A 87 22.10 11.47 11.80
CA PRO A 87 23.52 11.31 12.07
C PRO A 87 23.72 10.75 13.48
N ALA A 88 24.71 9.87 13.64
CA ALA A 88 25.15 9.40 14.94
C ALA A 88 25.85 10.53 15.70
N PHE A 89 25.88 10.42 17.03
CA PHE A 89 26.59 11.38 17.88
C PHE A 89 28.07 11.51 17.48
N THR A 90 28.69 10.40 17.09
CA THR A 90 30.09 10.26 16.67
C THR A 90 30.38 10.80 15.27
N ASP A 91 29.37 11.18 14.50
CA ASP A 91 29.57 11.67 13.13
C ASP A 91 30.22 13.04 13.11
N THR A 92 30.97 13.31 12.04
CA THR A 92 31.73 14.55 11.87
C THR A 92 30.82 15.75 11.64
N LEU A 93 31.37 16.96 11.77
CA LEU A 93 30.64 18.19 11.53
C LEU A 93 30.16 18.30 10.08
N GLU A 94 30.94 17.79 9.12
CA GLU A 94 30.58 17.76 7.70
C GLU A 94 29.35 16.88 7.47
N VAL A 95 29.30 15.69 8.08
CA VAL A 95 28.14 14.78 7.97
C VAL A 95 26.89 15.44 8.57
N LYS A 96 27.01 16.07 9.74
CA LYS A 96 25.90 16.79 10.39
C LYS A 96 25.42 17.98 9.56
N THR A 97 26.34 18.72 8.94
CA THR A 97 26.00 19.84 8.04
C THR A 97 25.26 19.36 6.80
N LYS A 98 25.73 18.29 6.17
CA LYS A 98 25.04 17.67 5.03
C LYS A 98 23.65 17.17 5.41
N TYR A 99 23.50 16.51 6.55
CA TYR A 99 22.21 16.05 7.05
C TYR A 99 21.20 17.20 7.20
N MET A 100 21.61 18.35 7.74
CA MET A 100 20.71 19.51 7.88
C MET A 100 20.21 20.03 6.52
N GLN A 101 21.08 20.06 5.50
CA GLN A 101 20.70 20.45 4.14
C GLN A 101 19.74 19.44 3.52
N ASP A 102 20.11 18.15 3.55
CA ASP A 102 19.28 17.07 3.01
C ASP A 102 17.91 17.01 3.72
N LYS A 103 17.86 17.29 5.02
CA LYS A 103 16.62 17.32 5.80
C LYS A 103 15.71 18.48 5.43
N ALA A 104 16.27 19.66 5.17
CA ALA A 104 15.49 20.82 4.73
C ALA A 104 14.88 20.57 3.34
N THR A 105 15.68 20.06 2.39
CA THR A 105 15.18 19.65 1.07
C THR A 105 14.10 18.58 1.18
N PHE A 106 14.33 17.55 2.01
CA PHE A 106 13.33 16.51 2.25
C PHE A 106 12.01 17.07 2.80
N ASP A 107 12.06 18.03 3.74
CA ASP A 107 10.85 18.60 4.33
C ASP A 107 10.01 19.38 3.30
N GLU A 108 10.67 20.14 2.42
CA GLU A 108 10.01 20.85 1.31
C GLU A 108 9.38 19.89 0.31
N GLU A 109 10.13 18.86 -0.12
CA GLU A 109 9.65 17.83 -1.05
C GLU A 109 8.48 17.02 -0.45
N MET A 110 8.58 16.65 0.83
CA MET A 110 7.53 15.92 1.53
C MET A 110 6.26 16.75 1.64
N GLN A 111 6.37 18.05 1.94
CA GLN A 111 5.21 18.93 2.02
C GLN A 111 4.49 19.02 0.66
N SER A 112 5.27 19.22 -0.42
CA SER A 112 4.74 19.24 -1.79
C SER A 112 4.06 17.92 -2.17
N PHE A 113 4.68 16.80 -1.82
CA PHE A 113 4.13 15.46 -2.02
C PHE A 113 2.78 15.29 -1.31
N LEU A 114 2.68 15.66 -0.03
CA LEU A 114 1.46 15.53 0.76
C LEU A 114 0.32 16.43 0.23
N ASN A 115 0.63 17.66 -0.21
CA ASN A 115 -0.37 18.53 -0.83
C ASN A 115 -0.91 17.93 -2.12
N THR A 116 -0.01 17.41 -2.96
CA THR A 116 -0.36 16.78 -4.25
C THR A 116 -1.23 15.55 -4.01
N ALA A 117 -0.84 14.68 -3.08
CA ALA A 117 -1.60 13.48 -2.72
C ALA A 117 -3.02 13.83 -2.24
N LYS A 118 -3.14 14.82 -1.35
CA LYS A 118 -4.44 15.28 -0.86
C LYS A 118 -5.32 15.82 -2.01
N MET A 119 -4.77 16.71 -2.83
CA MET A 119 -5.49 17.34 -3.93
C MET A 119 -5.99 16.32 -4.97
N LEU A 120 -5.16 15.34 -5.33
CA LEU A 120 -5.54 14.27 -6.25
C LEU A 120 -6.54 13.29 -5.63
N PHE A 121 -6.49 13.06 -4.33
CA PHE A 121 -7.40 12.16 -3.63
C PHE A 121 -8.83 12.69 -3.57
N GLU A 122 -8.99 14.00 -3.49
CA GLU A 122 -10.29 14.69 -3.52
C GLU A 122 -10.94 14.64 -4.92
N GLN A 123 -10.17 14.29 -5.96
CA GLN A 123 -10.66 14.09 -7.33
C GLN A 123 -11.19 12.66 -7.52
N SER A 124 -11.95 12.47 -8.60
CA SER A 124 -12.40 11.13 -9.01
C SER A 124 -11.21 10.23 -9.35
N VAL A 125 -11.23 9.00 -8.85
CA VAL A 125 -10.24 7.98 -9.21
C VAL A 125 -10.26 7.71 -10.71
N THR A 126 -9.08 7.50 -11.30
CA THR A 126 -8.94 7.02 -12.68
C THR A 126 -8.53 5.54 -12.70
N PRO A 127 -8.91 4.76 -13.73
CA PRO A 127 -8.46 3.37 -13.87
C PRO A 127 -6.93 3.21 -13.85
N GLU A 128 -6.22 4.21 -14.37
CA GLU A 128 -4.76 4.23 -14.39
C GLU A 128 -4.18 4.29 -12.97
N GLN A 129 -4.78 5.07 -12.07
CA GLN A 129 -4.36 5.11 -10.66
C GLN A 129 -4.49 3.73 -9.99
N ILE A 130 -5.55 2.97 -10.29
CA ILE A 130 -5.71 1.61 -9.76
C ILE A 130 -4.58 0.70 -10.25
N LYS A 131 -4.22 0.75 -11.54
CA LYS A 131 -3.12 -0.04 -12.12
C LYS A 131 -1.77 0.31 -11.50
N THR A 132 -1.49 1.60 -11.29
CA THR A 132 -0.22 2.04 -10.71
C THR A 132 0.00 1.50 -9.29
N LEU A 133 -1.07 1.24 -8.53
CA LEU A 133 -0.97 0.60 -7.22
C LEU A 133 -0.47 -0.84 -7.33
N SER A 134 -1.03 -1.65 -8.24
CA SER A 134 -0.57 -3.02 -8.51
C SER A 134 0.90 -3.03 -8.93
N PHE A 135 1.26 -2.14 -9.86
CA PHE A 135 2.64 -2.01 -10.34
C PHE A 135 3.60 -1.65 -9.19
N GLU A 136 3.27 -0.65 -8.38
CA GLU A 136 4.16 -0.23 -7.28
C GLU A 136 4.26 -1.33 -6.21
N LEU A 137 3.20 -2.11 -5.96
CA LEU A 137 3.26 -3.28 -5.06
C LEU A 137 4.17 -4.39 -5.61
N GLN A 138 4.07 -4.73 -6.90
CA GLN A 138 4.94 -5.72 -7.54
C GLN A 138 6.40 -5.27 -7.56
N LYS A 139 6.66 -3.99 -7.86
CA LYS A 139 8.00 -3.39 -7.78
C LYS A 139 8.59 -3.48 -6.37
N ASN A 140 7.74 -3.47 -5.34
CA ASN A 140 8.13 -3.70 -3.95
C ASN A 140 8.07 -5.18 -3.54
N GLU A 141 7.98 -6.12 -4.48
CA GLU A 141 8.03 -7.58 -4.28
C GLU A 141 6.86 -8.13 -3.44
N PHE A 142 5.72 -7.45 -3.42
CA PHE A 142 4.51 -8.01 -2.81
C PHE A 142 3.90 -9.10 -3.69
N ASN A 143 3.61 -10.25 -3.09
CA ASN A 143 2.86 -11.30 -3.79
C ASN A 143 1.38 -10.93 -3.80
N LEU A 144 0.86 -10.42 -4.92
CA LEU A 144 -0.53 -9.95 -5.04
C LEU A 144 -1.59 -11.02 -4.68
N HIS A 145 -1.29 -12.31 -4.83
CA HIS A 145 -2.18 -13.39 -4.38
C HIS A 145 -2.31 -13.46 -2.84
N GLY A 146 -1.34 -12.90 -2.12
CA GLY A 146 -1.30 -12.79 -0.68
C GLY A 146 -2.03 -11.58 -0.10
N LEU A 147 -2.70 -10.78 -0.95
CA LEU A 147 -3.49 -9.64 -0.51
C LEU A 147 -4.68 -10.11 0.32
N ILE A 148 -4.72 -9.74 1.59
CA ILE A 148 -5.88 -9.92 2.46
C ILE A 148 -6.95 -8.90 2.06
N ARG A 149 -8.19 -9.37 1.89
CA ARG A 149 -9.34 -8.54 1.51
C ARG A 149 -10.20 -8.24 2.74
N PRO A 150 -10.65 -6.98 2.94
CA PRO A 150 -11.51 -6.65 4.05
C PRO A 150 -12.92 -7.23 3.85
N SER A 151 -13.61 -7.51 4.96
CA SER A 151 -15.07 -7.62 4.94
C SER A 151 -15.70 -6.25 4.67
N ARG A 152 -16.99 -6.22 4.31
CA ARG A 152 -17.71 -4.95 4.06
C ARG A 152 -17.64 -3.97 5.23
N ALA A 153 -17.63 -4.47 6.47
CA ALA A 153 -17.53 -3.66 7.68
C ALA A 153 -16.11 -3.13 7.94
N GLN A 154 -15.09 -3.78 7.37
CA GLN A 154 -13.68 -3.39 7.52
C GLN A 154 -13.17 -2.53 6.37
N ALA A 155 -13.87 -2.51 5.23
CA ALA A 155 -13.48 -1.76 4.05
C ALA A 155 -13.57 -0.25 4.29
N SER A 156 -12.65 0.51 3.67
CA SER A 156 -12.69 1.96 3.69
C SER A 156 -13.98 2.46 3.03
N GLN A 157 -14.53 3.53 3.60
CA GLN A 157 -15.74 4.21 3.11
C GLN A 157 -15.39 5.44 2.26
N GLU A 158 -14.11 5.71 2.04
CA GLU A 158 -13.66 6.81 1.19
C GLU A 158 -14.09 6.57 -0.25
N ARG A 159 -14.72 7.60 -0.85
CA ARG A 159 -15.28 7.51 -2.21
C ARG A 159 -14.22 7.18 -3.26
N HIS A 160 -12.98 7.64 -3.04
CA HIS A 160 -11.86 7.39 -3.94
C HIS A 160 -11.56 5.89 -4.10
N TYR A 161 -11.91 5.05 -3.11
CA TYR A 161 -11.58 3.61 -3.11
C TYR A 161 -12.70 2.70 -3.60
N VAL A 162 -13.84 3.23 -4.04
CA VAL A 162 -15.02 2.44 -4.45
C VAL A 162 -14.68 1.48 -5.60
N ASP A 163 -13.86 1.92 -6.55
CA ASP A 163 -13.47 1.12 -7.71
C ASP A 163 -12.23 0.25 -7.50
N TYR A 164 -11.59 0.31 -6.32
CA TYR A 164 -10.44 -0.54 -5.97
C TYR A 164 -10.92 -1.94 -5.58
N VAL A 165 -11.38 -2.70 -6.56
CA VAL A 165 -12.01 -4.01 -6.38
C VAL A 165 -11.06 -5.14 -6.78
N GLY A 166 -11.14 -6.26 -6.07
CA GLY A 166 -10.14 -7.34 -6.14
C GLY A 166 -9.96 -7.98 -7.52
N ASP A 167 -10.97 -7.94 -8.38
CA ASP A 167 -10.92 -8.56 -9.72
C ASP A 167 -9.97 -7.81 -10.67
N LEU A 168 -9.72 -6.51 -10.42
CA LEU A 168 -8.77 -5.71 -11.19
C LEU A 168 -7.32 -5.94 -10.75
N PHE A 169 -7.11 -6.52 -9.56
CA PHE A 169 -5.80 -6.67 -8.92
C PHE A 169 -5.08 -7.99 -9.24
N VAL A 170 -5.80 -8.96 -9.81
CA VAL A 170 -5.29 -10.31 -10.11
C VAL A 170 -5.15 -10.54 -11.61
N ALA A 171 -5.73 -9.67 -12.44
CA ALA A 171 -5.91 -9.90 -13.88
C ALA A 171 -4.68 -9.61 -14.76
N GLU A 172 -3.55 -9.18 -14.21
CA GLU A 172 -2.34 -8.92 -14.98
C GLU A 172 -1.20 -9.85 -14.53
N ASP A 173 -1.22 -11.08 -15.05
CA ASP A 173 0.03 -11.71 -15.48
C ASP A 173 0.61 -10.80 -16.57
N ILE A 174 1.38 -9.78 -16.16
CA ILE A 174 2.08 -8.91 -17.09
C ILE A 174 3.02 -9.81 -17.91
N PRO A 175 2.82 -9.95 -19.23
CA PRO A 175 3.71 -10.76 -20.06
C PRO A 175 5.09 -10.12 -20.03
N GLY A 176 6.03 -10.71 -19.28
CA GLY A 176 7.40 -10.21 -19.15
C GLY A 176 8.01 -10.26 -17.76
N LEU A 177 7.23 -10.53 -16.70
CA LEU A 177 7.76 -10.70 -15.34
C LEU A 177 7.73 -12.18 -14.89
N VAL A 178 8.30 -13.07 -15.69
CA VAL A 178 8.57 -14.44 -15.25
C VAL A 178 9.79 -14.40 -14.35
N ASN A 179 9.57 -14.45 -13.03
CA ASN A 179 10.64 -14.73 -12.07
C ASN A 179 11.19 -16.13 -12.38
N THR A 180 12.32 -16.18 -13.09
CA THR A 180 13.13 -17.38 -13.27
C THR A 180 13.85 -17.68 -11.97
N HIS A 181 13.13 -18.23 -10.99
CA HIS A 181 13.73 -18.99 -9.90
C HIS A 181 12.94 -20.27 -9.66
N LYS A 182 13.07 -21.19 -10.61
CA LYS A 182 13.08 -22.62 -10.30
C LYS A 182 14.53 -23.08 -10.32
N ALA A 183 15.11 -23.25 -9.13
CA ALA A 183 16.34 -23.97 -8.93
C ALA A 183 16.18 -24.89 -7.71
N ARG A 184 15.55 -26.06 -7.93
CA ARG A 184 16.06 -27.40 -7.63
C ARG A 184 14.96 -28.44 -7.83
#